data_AF-A0A172UA57-F1
#
_entry.id   AF-A0A172UA57-F1
#
_cell.length_a   1.000
_cell.length_b   1.000
_cell.length_c   1.000
_cell.angle_alpha   90.00
_cell.angle_beta   90.00
_cell.angle_gamma   90.00
#
_symmetry.space_group_name_H-M   'P 1'
#
loop_
_entity.id
_entity.type
_entity.pdbx_description
1 polymer ?
#
loop_
_entity_poly.entity_id
_entity_poly.type
_entity_poly.pdbx_seq_one_letter_code
_entity_poly.pdbx_strand_id
1 'polypeptide(L)'
;MRSGRILYGGLAIASLAMLLFVAGFFCFRLGLALLAGLFYAVAGKFLLLAFFGLGLLGLFALAKALYRQLCGYFRRDATELRCWFALRNQVRDAGLRAAAEARQSRYRMQLQRGRLAAANHRKHLRQLRQAIDGELAAVRNRLPAATYKSLRKSLRRHYKQADAAAMLALRNQLPCL
;
A
#
# COMPACT_ATOMS: atom_id res chain seq x y z
N MET A 1 -37.68 20.18 8.91
CA MET A 1 -38.62 21.15 9.50
C MET A 1 -38.69 22.52 8.82
N ARG A 2 -37.68 23.01 8.08
CA ARG A 2 -37.74 24.35 7.42
C ARG A 2 -38.60 24.42 6.13
N SER A 3 -38.63 23.38 5.29
CA SER A 3 -39.41 23.40 4.03
C SER A 3 -40.92 23.42 4.23
N GLY A 4 -41.43 22.81 5.31
CA GLY A 4 -42.86 22.85 5.63
C GLY A 4 -43.35 24.27 5.89
N ARG A 5 -42.59 25.06 6.65
CA ARG A 5 -42.95 26.46 6.98
C ARG A 5 -43.08 27.35 5.76
N ILE A 6 -42.27 27.14 4.71
CA ILE A 6 -42.31 27.94 3.49
C ILE A 6 -43.50 27.53 2.62
N LEU A 7 -43.82 26.23 2.55
CA LEU A 7 -45.03 25.74 1.87
C LEU A 7 -46.30 26.24 2.56
N TYR A 8 -46.38 26.21 3.89
CA TYR A 8 -47.50 26.80 4.63
C TYR A 8 -47.58 28.32 4.46
N GLY A 9 -46.45 29.02 4.37
CA GLY A 9 -46.41 30.45 4.05
C GLY A 9 -46.97 30.75 2.66
N GLY A 10 -46.58 29.98 1.64
CA GLY A 10 -47.13 30.10 0.28
C GLY A 10 -48.63 29.82 0.23
N LEU A 11 -49.11 28.78 0.94
CA LEU A 11 -50.54 28.47 1.05
C LEU A 11 -51.32 29.57 1.78
N ALA A 12 -50.75 30.15 2.83
CA ALA A 12 -51.36 31.26 3.56
C ALA A 12 -51.48 32.52 2.68
N ILE A 13 -50.46 32.82 1.88
CA ILE A 13 -50.49 33.94 0.94
C ILE A 13 -51.52 33.69 -0.18
N ALA A 14 -51.62 32.46 -0.69
CA ALA A 14 -52.60 32.08 -1.71
C ALA A 14 -54.04 32.13 -1.19
N SER A 15 -54.29 31.66 0.05
CA SER A 15 -55.60 31.74 0.69
C SER A 15 -56.01 33.19 1.00
N LEU A 16 -55.06 34.04 1.42
CA LEU A 16 -55.28 35.47 1.58
C LEU A 16 -55.64 36.14 0.25
N ALA A 17 -54.94 35.80 -0.84
CA ALA A 17 -55.25 36.30 -2.18
C ALA A 17 -56.67 35.88 -2.62
N MET A 18 -57.06 34.62 -2.38
CA MET A 18 -58.42 34.12 -2.63
C MET A 18 -59.48 34.92 -1.87
N LEU A 19 -59.25 35.24 -0.59
CA LEU A 19 -60.16 36.07 0.21
C LEU A 19 -60.28 37.49 -0.33
N LEU A 20 -59.18 38.10 -0.77
CA LEU A 20 -59.22 39.41 -1.44
C LEU A 20 -59.98 39.37 -2.76
N PHE A 21 -59.83 38.30 -3.56
CA PHE A 21 -60.59 38.09 -4.81
C PHE A 21 -62.09 38.02 -4.53
N VAL A 22 -62.50 37.30 -3.48
CA VAL A 22 -63.91 37.21 -3.06
C VAL A 22 -64.43 38.56 -2.55
N ALA A 23 -63.66 39.26 -1.73
CA ALA A 23 -64.03 40.60 -1.23
C ALA A 23 -64.17 41.62 -2.38
N GLY A 24 -63.26 41.58 -3.36
CA GLY A 24 -63.33 42.39 -4.58
C GLY A 24 -64.58 42.09 -5.41
N PHE A 25 -64.97 40.81 -5.52
CA PHE A 25 -66.19 40.39 -6.22
C PHE A 25 -67.47 40.91 -5.54
N PHE A 26 -67.55 40.85 -4.21
CA PHE A 26 -68.68 41.42 -3.47
C PHE A 26 -68.75 42.95 -3.62
N CYS A 27 -67.60 43.63 -3.61
CA CYS A 27 -67.53 45.08 -3.79
C CYS A 27 -67.94 45.52 -5.21
N PHE A 28 -67.59 44.71 -6.22
CA PHE A 28 -68.02 44.92 -7.60
C PHE A 28 -69.54 44.78 -7.75
N ARG A 29 -70.14 43.77 -7.09
CA ARG A 29 -71.60 43.56 -7.09
C ARG A 29 -72.37 44.69 -6.40
N LEU A 30 -71.73 45.41 -5.46
CA LEU A 30 -72.27 46.60 -4.78
C LEU A 30 -72.10 47.91 -5.58
N GLY A 31 -71.53 47.86 -6.79
CA GLY A 31 -71.35 49.03 -7.65
C GLY A 31 -70.11 49.89 -7.36
N LEU A 32 -69.24 49.44 -6.45
CA LEU A 32 -67.99 50.13 -6.08
C LEU A 32 -66.83 49.68 -6.96
N ALA A 33 -66.93 49.97 -8.27
CA ALA A 33 -65.99 49.48 -9.29
C ALA A 33 -64.52 49.86 -9.04
N LEU A 34 -64.26 51.07 -8.52
CA LEU A 34 -62.90 51.54 -8.20
C LEU A 34 -62.26 50.74 -7.05
N LEU A 35 -63.05 50.40 -6.03
CA LEU A 35 -62.58 49.66 -4.86
C LEU A 35 -62.33 48.18 -5.24
N ALA A 36 -63.20 47.59 -6.05
CA ALA A 36 -63.01 46.26 -6.61
C ALA A 36 -61.70 46.15 -7.42
N GLY A 37 -61.43 47.15 -8.28
CA GLY A 37 -60.19 47.21 -9.07
C GLY A 37 -58.92 47.19 -8.21
N LEU A 38 -58.91 47.93 -7.10
CA LEU A 38 -57.80 47.92 -6.14
C LEU A 38 -57.60 46.53 -5.50
N PHE A 39 -58.68 45.87 -5.07
CA PHE A 39 -58.60 44.53 -4.49
C PHE A 39 -58.05 43.50 -5.48
N TYR A 40 -58.51 43.52 -6.74
CA TYR A 40 -58.00 42.62 -7.78
C TYR A 40 -56.53 42.88 -8.11
N ALA A 41 -56.10 44.16 -8.17
CA ALA A 41 -54.71 44.51 -8.45
C ALA A 41 -53.77 44.05 -7.32
N VAL A 42 -54.18 44.20 -6.07
CA VAL A 42 -53.42 43.74 -4.91
C VAL A 42 -53.39 42.21 -4.85
N ALA A 43 -54.52 41.54 -5.07
CA ALA A 43 -54.60 40.09 -5.07
C ALA A 43 -53.74 39.45 -6.19
N GLY A 44 -53.70 40.06 -7.38
CA GLY A 44 -52.84 39.63 -8.48
C GLY A 44 -51.34 39.68 -8.13
N LYS A 45 -50.89 40.72 -7.42
CA LYS A 45 -49.50 40.82 -6.94
C LYS A 45 -49.15 39.73 -5.92
N PHE A 46 -50.07 39.43 -5.00
CA PHE A 46 -49.86 38.33 -4.05
C PHE A 46 -49.84 36.96 -4.73
N LEU A 47 -50.67 36.74 -5.75
CA LEU A 47 -50.67 35.51 -6.53
C LEU A 47 -49.35 35.33 -7.30
N LEU A 48 -48.85 36.39 -7.94
CA LEU A 48 -47.55 36.40 -8.62
C LEU A 48 -46.41 36.11 -7.64
N LEU A 49 -46.44 36.73 -6.46
CA LEU A 49 -45.43 36.51 -5.42
C LEU A 49 -45.44 35.05 -4.93
N ALA A 50 -46.63 34.46 -4.73
CA ALA A 50 -46.76 33.06 -4.35
C ALA A 50 -46.21 32.11 -5.43
N PHE A 51 -46.55 32.36 -6.70
CA PHE A 51 -46.03 31.57 -7.83
C PHE A 51 -44.52 31.67 -7.96
N PHE A 52 -43.96 32.87 -7.84
CA PHE A 52 -42.52 33.08 -7.91
C PHE A 52 -41.80 32.37 -6.75
N GLY A 53 -42.35 32.45 -5.54
CA GLY A 53 -41.84 31.73 -4.37
C GLY A 53 -41.85 30.21 -4.56
N LEU A 54 -42.93 29.66 -5.12
CA LEU A 54 -43.04 28.23 -5.42
C LEU A 54 -42.03 27.80 -6.50
N GLY A 55 -41.86 28.59 -7.56
CA GLY A 55 -40.90 28.34 -8.62
C GLY A 55 -39.46 28.31 -8.11
N LEU A 56 -39.06 29.29 -7.31
CA LEU A 56 -37.74 29.33 -6.66
C LEU A 56 -37.50 28.12 -5.76
N LEU A 57 -38.51 27.72 -4.98
CA LEU A 57 -38.40 26.59 -4.07
C LEU A 57 -38.24 25.26 -4.84
N GLY A 58 -38.97 25.10 -5.95
CA GLY A 58 -38.82 23.98 -6.87
C GLY A 58 -37.41 23.93 -7.49
N LEU A 59 -36.92 25.06 -8.00
CA LEU A 59 -35.58 25.17 -8.58
C LEU A 59 -34.49 24.81 -7.55
N PHE A 60 -34.62 25.33 -6.33
CA PHE A 60 -33.67 25.05 -5.26
C PHE A 60 -33.68 23.58 -4.83
N ALA A 61 -34.87 22.96 -4.77
CA ALA A 61 -35.00 21.53 -4.48
C ALA A 61 -34.31 20.68 -5.55
N LEU A 62 -34.48 21.03 -6.83
CA LEU A 62 -33.90 20.33 -7.97
C LEU A 62 -32.37 20.48 -7.99
N ALA A 63 -31.86 21.70 -7.81
CA ALA A 63 -30.42 21.97 -7.69
C ALA A 63 -29.79 21.19 -6.52
N LYS A 64 -30.48 21.13 -5.37
CA LYS A 64 -30.02 20.38 -4.19
C LYS A 64 -30.02 18.86 -4.45
N ALA A 65 -31.00 18.34 -5.17
CA ALA A 65 -31.06 16.93 -5.53
C ALA A 65 -29.90 16.55 -6.47
N LEU A 66 -29.66 17.36 -7.51
CA LEU A 66 -28.52 17.20 -8.42
C LEU A 66 -27.19 17.27 -7.67
N TYR A 67 -27.01 18.27 -6.81
CA TYR A 67 -25.80 18.41 -6.02
C TYR A 67 -25.54 17.18 -5.12
N ARG A 68 -26.58 16.65 -4.47
CA ARG A 68 -26.46 15.43 -3.66
C ARG A 68 -26.07 14.21 -4.47
N GLN A 69 -26.61 14.05 -5.68
CA GLN A 69 -26.25 12.95 -6.56
C GLN A 69 -24.81 13.07 -7.05
N LEU A 70 -24.38 14.27 -7.46
CA LEU A 70 -23.00 14.56 -7.85
C LEU A 70 -22.02 14.29 -6.70
N CYS A 71 -22.28 14.82 -5.50
CA CYS A 71 -21.44 14.54 -4.34
C CYS A 71 -21.44 13.06 -3.96
N GLY A 72 -22.56 12.36 -4.12
CA GLY A 72 -22.65 10.92 -3.91
C GLY A 72 -21.80 10.14 -4.90
N TYR A 73 -21.84 10.51 -6.18
CA TYR A 73 -21.05 9.91 -7.26
C TYR A 73 -19.54 10.10 -7.00
N PHE A 74 -19.09 11.35 -6.80
CA PHE A 74 -17.69 11.64 -6.52
C PHE A 74 -17.16 10.98 -5.24
N ARG A 75 -18.01 10.82 -4.21
CA ARG A 75 -17.61 10.10 -2.99
C ARG A 75 -17.42 8.61 -3.24
N ARG A 76 -18.26 7.97 -4.06
CA ARG A 76 -18.13 6.55 -4.40
C ARG A 76 -16.83 6.29 -5.16
N ASP A 77 -16.56 7.08 -6.19
CA ASP A 77 -15.33 6.98 -6.97
C ASP A 77 -14.09 7.18 -6.07
N ALA A 78 -14.14 8.18 -5.18
CA ALA A 78 -13.05 8.43 -4.23
C ALA A 78 -12.84 7.27 -3.23
N THR A 79 -13.91 6.60 -2.78
CA THR A 79 -13.78 5.44 -1.88
C THR A 79 -13.22 4.21 -2.60
N GLU A 80 -13.63 3.96 -3.84
CA GLU A 80 -13.12 2.85 -4.65
C GLU A 80 -11.65 3.06 -4.99
N LEU A 81 -11.26 4.27 -5.40
CA LEU A 81 -9.86 4.64 -5.62
C LEU A 81 -9.01 4.43 -4.37
N ARG A 82 -9.48 4.87 -3.19
CA ARG A 82 -8.77 4.67 -1.92
C ARG A 82 -8.63 3.19 -1.57
N CYS A 83 -9.68 2.39 -1.79
CA CYS A 83 -9.64 0.95 -1.56
C CYS A 83 -8.62 0.27 -2.49
N TRP A 84 -8.60 0.67 -3.77
CA TRP A 84 -7.66 0.16 -4.74
C TRP A 84 -6.20 0.53 -4.39
N PHE A 85 -5.95 1.77 -3.98
CA PHE A 85 -4.62 2.19 -3.51
C PHE A 85 -4.20 1.45 -2.23
N ALA A 86 -5.11 1.25 -1.28
CA ALA A 86 -4.82 0.48 -0.07
C ALA A 86 -4.46 -0.97 -0.40
N LEU A 87 -5.23 -1.62 -1.27
CA LEU A 87 -4.96 -2.99 -1.71
C LEU A 87 -3.62 -3.08 -2.45
N ARG A 88 -3.34 -2.15 -3.35
CA ARG A 88 -2.06 -2.09 -4.09
C ARG A 88 -0.87 -1.94 -3.14
N ASN A 89 -1.00 -1.10 -2.11
CA ASN A 89 0.05 -0.93 -1.11
C ASN A 89 0.25 -2.19 -0.27
N GLN A 90 -0.84 -2.85 0.16
CA GLN A 90 -0.75 -4.11 0.90
C GLN A 90 -0.04 -5.20 0.09
N VAL A 91 -0.37 -5.34 -1.20
CA VAL A 91 0.29 -6.32 -2.09
C VAL A 91 1.77 -5.98 -2.24
N ARG A 92 2.11 -4.70 -2.41
CA ARG A 92 3.50 -4.25 -2.53
C ARG A 92 4.29 -4.54 -1.24
N ASP A 93 3.74 -4.23 -0.08
CA ASP A 93 4.37 -4.45 1.21
C ASP A 93 4.56 -5.94 1.50
N ALA A 94 3.58 -6.77 1.17
CA ALA A 94 3.70 -8.23 1.27
C ALA A 94 4.84 -8.76 0.37
N GLY A 95 4.94 -8.26 -0.87
CA GLY A 95 6.03 -8.61 -1.77
C GLY A 95 7.41 -8.21 -1.25
N LEU A 96 7.53 -7.02 -0.66
CA LEU A 96 8.78 -6.54 -0.05
C LEU A 96 9.19 -7.39 1.15
N ARG A 97 8.24 -7.78 2.02
CA ARG A 97 8.49 -8.67 3.16
C ARG A 97 8.97 -10.04 2.71
N ALA A 98 8.25 -10.66 1.77
CA ALA A 98 8.64 -11.96 1.21
C ALA A 98 10.03 -11.93 0.57
N ALA A 99 10.36 -10.85 -0.16
CA ALA A 99 11.68 -10.68 -0.75
C ALA A 99 12.77 -10.52 0.33
N ALA A 100 12.50 -9.81 1.42
CA ALA A 100 13.43 -9.65 2.53
C ALA A 100 13.68 -10.99 3.25
N GLU A 101 12.63 -11.76 3.53
CA GLU A 101 12.73 -13.10 4.14
C GLU A 101 13.53 -14.06 3.26
N ALA A 102 13.28 -14.06 1.94
CA ALA A 102 14.04 -14.85 0.98
C ALA A 102 15.52 -14.47 0.94
N ARG A 103 15.87 -13.18 1.08
CA ARG A 103 17.27 -12.74 1.18
C ARG A 103 17.91 -13.22 2.48
N GLN A 104 17.21 -13.12 3.60
CA GLN A 104 17.72 -13.58 4.90
C GLN A 104 17.96 -15.10 4.92
N SER A 105 17.04 -15.90 4.35
CA SER A 105 17.20 -17.35 4.28
C SER A 105 18.41 -17.74 3.40
N ARG A 106 18.56 -17.11 2.22
CA ARG A 106 19.72 -17.29 1.35
C ARG A 106 21.03 -16.93 2.06
N TYR A 107 21.06 -15.82 2.77
CA TYR A 107 22.24 -15.40 3.52
C TYR A 107 22.63 -16.42 4.60
N ARG A 108 21.65 -16.88 5.39
CA ARG A 108 21.87 -17.92 6.41
C ARG A 108 22.40 -19.22 5.79
N MET A 109 21.83 -19.66 4.66
CA MET A 109 22.30 -20.84 3.94
C MET A 109 23.74 -20.67 3.43
N GLN A 110 24.08 -19.52 2.86
CA GLN A 110 25.45 -19.24 2.41
C GLN A 110 26.45 -19.27 3.56
N LEU A 111 26.08 -18.70 4.71
CA LEU A 111 26.94 -18.70 5.90
C LEU A 111 27.17 -20.13 6.43
N GLN A 112 26.11 -20.95 6.47
CA GLN A 112 26.21 -22.37 6.86
C GLN A 112 27.08 -23.16 5.87
N ARG A 113 26.87 -22.97 4.56
CA ARG A 113 27.71 -23.59 3.52
C ARG A 113 29.18 -23.21 3.66
N GLY A 114 29.48 -21.93 3.93
CA GLY A 114 30.84 -21.47 4.17
C GLY A 114 31.48 -22.12 5.40
N ARG A 115 30.73 -22.25 6.50
CA ARG A 115 31.20 -22.94 7.72
C ARG A 115 31.47 -24.42 7.47
N LEU A 116 30.56 -25.11 6.77
CA LEU A 116 30.71 -26.52 6.41
C LEU A 116 31.90 -26.73 5.46
N ALA A 117 32.05 -25.88 4.46
CA ALA A 117 33.19 -25.92 3.54
C ALA A 117 34.52 -25.72 4.28
N ALA A 118 34.59 -24.75 5.19
CA ALA A 118 35.78 -24.52 6.00
C ALA A 118 36.10 -25.70 6.94
N ALA A 119 35.09 -26.30 7.57
CA ALA A 119 35.26 -27.48 8.42
C ALA A 119 35.74 -28.69 7.61
N ASN A 120 35.15 -28.94 6.44
CA ASN A 120 35.56 -30.01 5.53
C ASN A 120 36.99 -29.80 5.01
N HIS A 121 37.34 -28.56 4.62
CA HIS A 121 38.69 -28.24 4.16
C HIS A 121 39.74 -28.49 5.27
N ARG A 122 39.44 -28.09 6.51
CA ARG A 122 40.30 -28.40 7.67
C ARG A 122 40.43 -29.90 7.92
N LYS A 123 39.34 -30.67 7.76
CA LYS A 123 39.35 -32.13 7.90
C LYS A 123 40.23 -32.78 6.82
N HIS A 124 40.09 -32.36 5.57
CA HIS A 124 40.93 -32.83 4.46
C HIS A 124 42.41 -32.48 4.66
N LEU A 125 42.74 -31.25 5.09
CA LEU A 125 44.14 -30.89 5.38
C LEU A 125 44.75 -31.75 6.48
N ARG A 126 43.99 -32.07 7.54
CA ARG A 126 44.44 -32.99 8.60
C ARG A 126 44.68 -34.40 8.07
N GLN A 127 43.75 -34.93 7.29
CA GLN A 127 43.86 -36.25 6.67
C GLN A 127 45.06 -36.33 5.72
N LEU A 128 45.25 -35.31 4.87
CA LEU A 128 46.39 -35.20 3.96
C LEU A 128 47.71 -35.19 4.72
N ARG A 129 47.80 -34.38 5.78
CA ARG A 129 48.97 -34.33 6.64
C ARG A 129 49.25 -35.68 7.31
N GLN A 130 48.23 -36.35 7.85
CA GLN A 130 48.39 -37.67 8.47
C GLN A 130 48.89 -38.72 7.46
N ALA A 131 48.38 -38.69 6.23
CA ALA A 131 48.83 -39.58 5.16
C ALA A 131 50.32 -39.33 4.83
N ILE A 132 50.71 -38.07 4.61
CA ILE A 132 52.10 -37.71 4.29
C ILE A 132 53.04 -37.97 5.49
N ASP A 133 52.62 -37.70 6.74
CA ASP A 133 53.38 -38.03 7.94
C ASP A 133 53.58 -39.56 8.06
N GLY A 134 52.60 -40.37 7.66
CA GLY A 134 52.71 -41.84 7.57
C GLY A 134 53.67 -42.31 6.48
N GLU A 135 53.60 -41.72 5.29
CA GLU A 135 54.55 -41.98 4.18
C GLU A 135 55.98 -41.60 4.57
N LEU A 136 56.18 -40.42 5.18
CA LEU A 136 57.48 -39.98 5.72
C LEU A 136 58.03 -40.94 6.76
N ALA A 137 57.18 -41.46 7.66
CA ALA A 137 57.60 -42.44 8.67
C ALA A 137 58.07 -43.75 8.04
N ALA A 138 57.45 -44.21 6.95
CA ALA A 138 57.85 -45.42 6.24
C ALA A 138 59.22 -45.27 5.54
N VAL A 139 59.53 -44.09 5.00
CA VAL A 139 60.80 -43.82 4.30
C VAL A 139 61.90 -43.34 5.25
N ARG A 140 61.63 -43.22 6.56
CA ARG A 140 62.58 -42.71 7.58
C ARG A 140 63.94 -43.42 7.57
N ASN A 141 63.96 -44.73 7.36
CA ASN A 141 65.18 -45.53 7.39
C ASN A 141 66.00 -45.42 6.09
N ARG A 142 65.42 -44.88 5.01
CA ARG A 142 66.05 -44.73 3.69
C ARG A 142 66.57 -43.31 3.43
N LEU A 143 66.19 -42.34 4.26
CA LEU A 143 66.52 -40.92 4.08
C LEU A 143 67.58 -40.45 5.10
N PRO A 144 68.53 -39.59 4.70
CA PRO A 144 69.42 -38.91 5.64
C PRO A 144 68.63 -38.11 6.68
N ALA A 145 69.06 -38.15 7.94
CA ALA A 145 68.35 -37.52 9.06
C ALA A 145 68.16 -35.99 8.89
N ALA A 146 69.08 -35.32 8.19
CA ALA A 146 68.98 -33.89 7.87
C ALA A 146 67.85 -33.59 6.88
N THR A 147 67.75 -34.37 5.79
CA THR A 147 66.72 -34.25 4.75
C THR A 147 65.33 -34.59 5.30
N TYR A 148 65.25 -35.58 6.21
CA TYR A 148 64.01 -35.89 6.91
C TYR A 148 63.52 -34.72 7.80
N LYS A 149 64.42 -34.09 8.56
CA LYS A 149 64.07 -32.93 9.40
C LYS A 149 63.62 -31.72 8.58
N SER A 150 64.23 -31.46 7.42
CA SER A 150 63.83 -30.34 6.55
C SER A 150 62.45 -30.55 5.94
N LEU A 151 62.16 -31.76 5.42
CA LEU A 151 60.85 -32.13 4.87
C LEU A 151 59.72 -32.07 5.93
N ARG A 152 60.01 -32.49 7.16
CA ARG A 152 59.04 -32.37 8.26
C ARG A 152 58.77 -30.91 8.64
N LYS A 153 59.79 -30.04 8.54
CA LYS A 153 59.68 -28.60 8.82
C LYS A 153 58.88 -27.89 7.73
N SER A 154 59.09 -28.21 6.46
CA SER A 154 58.32 -27.66 5.34
C SER A 154 56.87 -28.12 5.37
N LEU A 155 56.59 -29.40 5.65
CA LEU A 155 55.23 -29.91 5.82
C LEU A 155 54.47 -29.16 6.92
N ARG A 156 55.12 -28.91 8.07
CA ARG A 156 54.52 -28.13 9.16
C ARG A 156 54.24 -26.67 8.76
N ARG A 157 55.09 -26.09 7.91
CA ARG A 157 54.93 -24.72 7.38
C ARG A 157 53.75 -24.64 6.41
N HIS A 158 53.68 -25.54 5.43
CA HIS A 158 52.58 -25.59 4.47
C HIS A 158 51.24 -25.90 5.15
N TYR A 159 51.23 -26.76 6.19
CA TYR A 159 50.03 -27.00 6.99
C TYR A 159 49.54 -25.75 7.74
N LYS A 160 50.46 -24.93 8.27
CA LYS A 160 50.08 -23.63 8.88
C LYS A 160 49.52 -22.64 7.85
N GLN A 161 49.99 -22.71 6.61
CA GLN A 161 49.54 -21.86 5.49
C GLN A 161 48.25 -22.38 4.83
N ALA A 162 47.76 -23.57 5.19
CA ALA A 162 46.62 -24.24 4.58
C ALA A 162 46.76 -24.52 3.06
N ASP A 163 48.00 -24.52 2.55
CA ASP A 163 48.29 -24.77 1.12
C ASP A 163 48.30 -26.26 0.81
N ALA A 164 47.13 -26.79 0.42
CA ALA A 164 46.98 -28.19 0.02
C ALA A 164 47.85 -28.55 -1.21
N ALA A 165 47.97 -27.63 -2.17
CA ALA A 165 48.78 -27.83 -3.37
C ALA A 165 50.27 -27.97 -3.04
N ALA A 166 50.79 -27.15 -2.12
CA ALA A 166 52.19 -27.24 -1.70
C ALA A 166 52.48 -28.53 -0.92
N MET A 167 51.51 -29.04 -0.13
CA MET A 167 51.65 -30.35 0.53
C MET A 167 51.66 -31.51 -0.46
N LEU A 168 50.85 -31.45 -1.52
CA LEU A 168 50.87 -32.44 -2.60
C LEU A 168 52.16 -32.38 -3.41
N ALA A 169 52.68 -31.18 -3.71
CA ALA A 169 53.99 -31.04 -4.35
C ALA A 169 55.11 -31.63 -3.49
N LEU A 170 55.04 -31.47 -2.16
CA LEU A 170 55.98 -32.07 -1.23
C LEU A 170 55.89 -33.61 -1.21
N ARG A 171 54.68 -34.16 -1.37
CA ARG A 171 54.45 -35.60 -1.50
C ARG A 171 55.12 -36.15 -2.76
N ASN A 172 55.05 -35.45 -3.88
CA ASN A 172 55.68 -35.87 -5.14
C ASN A 172 57.23 -35.82 -5.10
N GLN A 173 57.81 -35.12 -4.12
CA GLN A 173 59.27 -35.11 -3.89
C GLN A 173 59.75 -36.28 -3.02
N LEU A 174 58.83 -37.02 -2.39
CA LEU A 174 59.17 -38.27 -1.72
C LEU A 174 59.49 -39.31 -2.79
N PRO A 175 60.61 -40.03 -2.70
CA PRO A 175 60.86 -41.16 -3.60
C PRO A 175 59.72 -42.15 -3.41
N CYS A 176 59.10 -42.56 -4.52
CA CYS A 176 58.04 -43.55 -4.53
C CYS A 176 58.47 -44.78 -3.70
N LEU A 177 57.52 -45.30 -2.91
CA LEU A 177 57.69 -46.57 -2.20
C LEU A 177 58.05 -47.70 -3.16
#